data_AF-A0A9P1M981-F1
#
_entry.id   AF-A0A9P1M981-F1
#
_cell.length_a   1.000
_cell.length_b   1.000
_cell.length_c   1.000
_cell.angle_alpha   90.00
_cell.angle_beta   90.00
_cell.angle_gamma   90.00
#
_symmetry.space_group_name_H-M   'P 1'
#
loop_
_entity.id
_entity.type
_entity.pdbx_description
1 polymer ?
#
loop_
_entity_poly.entity_id
_entity_poly.type
_entity_poly.pdbx_seq_one_letter_code
_entity_poly.pdbx_strand_id
1 'polypeptide(L)'
;MKPMYILVPGAWHQAEHFSDLEKELQKAGFSTRTVQPGCVSAVPASDSFQPDVYATKEVLIEQLSTATDVILCMHSYGGFYGTEASGLTQELAAILIKLAGEE
;
A
#
# COMPACT_ATOMS: atom_id res chain seq x y z
N MET A 1 12.29 -5.28 15.01
CA MET A 1 12.16 -5.79 13.63
C MET A 1 12.55 -4.69 12.66
N LYS A 2 12.95 -5.01 11.42
CA LYS A 2 13.09 -3.98 10.37
C LYS A 2 11.70 -3.68 9.79
N PRO A 3 11.42 -2.43 9.38
CA PRO A 3 10.16 -2.13 8.72
C PRO A 3 10.07 -2.85 7.37
N MET A 4 8.85 -3.13 6.93
CA MET A 4 8.57 -3.59 5.57
C MET A 4 8.34 -2.37 4.65
N TYR A 5 8.82 -2.45 3.41
CA TYR A 5 8.50 -1.47 2.39
C TYR A 5 7.28 -1.92 1.58
N ILE A 6 6.25 -1.10 1.54
CA ILE A 6 5.16 -1.23 0.56
C ILE A 6 5.45 -0.25 -0.57
N LEU A 7 5.63 -0.75 -1.79
CA LEU A 7 5.91 0.07 -2.97
C LEU A 7 4.60 0.32 -3.72
N VAL A 8 4.29 1.58 -3.99
CA VAL A 8 3.02 2.02 -4.57
C VAL A 8 3.27 2.63 -5.95
N PRO A 9 2.95 1.91 -7.04
CA PRO A 9 3.28 2.34 -8.40
C PRO A 9 2.58 3.62 -8.87
N GLY A 10 3.21 4.31 -9.82
CA GLY A 10 2.62 5.46 -10.51
C GLY A 10 1.77 5.05 -11.72
N ALA A 11 1.25 6.05 -12.43
CA ALA A 11 0.53 5.84 -13.68
C ALA A 11 1.44 5.14 -14.69
N TRP A 12 0.85 4.24 -15.49
CA TRP A 12 1.56 3.41 -16.48
C TRP A 12 2.62 2.46 -15.90
N HIS A 13 2.62 2.22 -14.59
CA HIS A 13 3.47 1.21 -13.97
C HIS A 13 2.68 -0.03 -13.51
N GLN A 14 3.28 -1.21 -13.69
CA GLN A 14 2.87 -2.47 -13.10
C GLN A 14 3.83 -2.85 -11.97
N ALA A 15 3.45 -3.82 -11.13
CA ALA A 15 4.27 -4.21 -9.98
C ALA A 15 5.68 -4.67 -10.40
N GLU A 16 5.80 -5.34 -11.54
CA GLU A 16 7.06 -5.88 -12.07
C GLU A 16 8.10 -4.78 -12.36
N HIS A 17 7.66 -3.55 -12.64
CA HIS A 17 8.57 -2.42 -12.87
C HIS A 17 9.37 -2.03 -11.61
N PHE A 18 8.97 -2.50 -10.42
CA PHE A 18 9.65 -2.25 -9.15
C PHE A 18 10.56 -3.41 -8.74
N SER A 19 10.64 -4.48 -9.52
CA SER A 19 11.36 -5.71 -9.14
C SER A 19 12.85 -5.50 -8.85
N ASP A 20 13.52 -4.56 -9.52
CA ASP A 20 14.93 -4.25 -9.23
C ASP A 20 15.08 -3.50 -7.90
N LEU A 21 14.15 -2.59 -7.58
CA LEU A 21 14.13 -1.93 -6.27
C LEU A 21 13.84 -2.92 -5.14
N GLU A 22 12.91 -3.84 -5.36
CA GLU A 22 12.62 -4.93 -4.40
C GLU A 22 13.87 -5.76 -4.13
N LYS A 23 14.60 -6.19 -5.18
CA LYS A 23 15.83 -6.98 -5.03
C LYS A 23 16.88 -6.24 -4.17
N GLU A 24 17.09 -4.96 -4.40
CA GLU A 24 18.08 -4.18 -3.64
C GLU A 24 17.66 -3.98 -2.18
N LEU A 25 16.38 -3.72 -1.92
CA LEU A 25 15.85 -3.63 -0.55
C LEU A 25 15.93 -4.98 0.19
N GLN A 26 15.65 -6.08 -0.49
CA GLN A 26 15.76 -7.44 0.04
C GLN A 26 17.21 -7.81 0.34
N LYS A 27 18.17 -7.46 -0.54
CA LYS A 27 19.61 -7.61 -0.25
C LYS A 27 20.04 -6.81 0.98
N ALA A 28 19.45 -5.63 1.20
CA ALA A 28 19.67 -4.85 2.42
C ALA A 28 18.92 -5.40 3.66
N GLY A 29 18.21 -6.53 3.52
CA GLY A 29 17.52 -7.25 4.58
C GLY A 29 16.17 -6.64 4.97
N PHE A 30 15.52 -5.89 4.06
CA PHE A 30 14.15 -5.41 4.24
C PHE A 30 13.17 -6.32 3.48
N SER A 31 12.01 -6.58 4.08
CA SER A 31 10.90 -7.20 3.36
C SER A 31 10.22 -6.15 2.48
N THR A 32 9.70 -6.57 1.33
CA THR A 32 9.04 -5.69 0.37
C THR A 32 7.72 -6.28 -0.11
N ARG A 33 6.78 -5.41 -0.46
CA ARG A 33 5.54 -5.77 -1.15
C ARG A 33 5.17 -4.65 -2.12
N THR A 34 5.09 -4.94 -3.42
CA THR A 34 4.59 -3.96 -4.39
C THR A 34 3.08 -4.12 -4.56
N VAL A 35 2.36 -2.99 -4.54
CA VAL A 35 0.92 -2.94 -4.83
C VAL A 35 0.70 -3.19 -6.32
N GLN A 36 -0.26 -4.05 -6.64
CA GLN A 36 -0.76 -4.20 -8.00
C GLN A 36 -1.92 -3.22 -8.20
N PRO A 37 -1.77 -2.15 -8.99
CA PRO A 37 -2.86 -1.19 -9.22
C PRO A 37 -4.01 -1.88 -9.99
N GLY A 38 -5.24 -1.54 -9.64
CA GLY A 38 -6.46 -2.06 -10.27
C GLY A 38 -6.96 -1.22 -11.44
N CYS A 39 -6.58 0.06 -11.53
CA CYS A 39 -7.01 0.95 -12.61
C CYS A 39 -6.01 1.00 -13.77
N VAL A 40 -4.71 0.83 -13.47
CA VAL A 40 -3.66 0.90 -14.49
C VAL A 40 -3.82 -0.30 -15.45
N SER A 41 -4.05 0.01 -16.74
CA SER A 41 -4.32 -0.98 -17.80
C SER A 41 -5.66 -1.71 -17.69
N ALA A 42 -6.62 -1.21 -16.91
CA ALA A 42 -7.98 -1.76 -16.85
C ALA A 42 -8.71 -1.66 -18.20
N VAL A 43 -9.46 -2.70 -18.56
CA VAL A 43 -10.32 -2.75 -19.74
C VAL A 43 -11.71 -3.24 -19.35
N PRO A 44 -12.77 -2.41 -19.42
CA PRO A 44 -12.74 -0.99 -19.81
C PRO A 44 -11.95 -0.12 -18.81
N ALA A 45 -11.56 1.08 -19.24
CA ALA A 45 -10.89 2.03 -18.37
C ALA A 45 -11.77 2.33 -17.15
N SER A 46 -11.16 2.38 -15.96
CA SER A 46 -11.88 2.71 -14.73
C SER A 46 -12.32 4.17 -14.75
N ASP A 47 -13.50 4.44 -14.19
CA ASP A 47 -14.06 5.78 -14.01
C ASP A 47 -13.60 6.46 -12.72
N SER A 48 -12.87 5.74 -11.87
CA SER A 48 -12.34 6.21 -10.59
C SER A 48 -10.97 5.60 -10.31
N PHE A 49 -10.25 6.16 -9.33
CA PHE A 49 -9.00 5.58 -8.83
C PHE A 49 -9.22 4.71 -7.56
N GLN A 50 -10.48 4.50 -7.16
CA GLN A 50 -10.83 3.75 -5.95
C GLN A 50 -10.34 2.30 -5.95
N PRO A 51 -10.32 1.56 -7.07
CA PRO A 51 -9.69 0.24 -7.11
C PRO A 51 -8.21 0.26 -6.67
N ASP A 52 -7.45 1.31 -7.02
CA ASP A 52 -6.05 1.45 -6.59
C ASP A 52 -5.95 1.77 -5.08
N VAL A 53 -6.87 2.59 -4.56
CA VAL A 53 -6.99 2.87 -3.11
C VAL A 53 -7.25 1.58 -2.35
N TYR A 54 -8.19 0.75 -2.80
CA TYR A 54 -8.55 -0.50 -2.14
C TYR A 54 -7.43 -1.53 -2.21
N ALA A 55 -6.77 -1.69 -3.35
CA ALA A 55 -5.60 -2.56 -3.48
C ALA A 55 -4.48 -2.16 -2.50
N THR A 56 -4.22 -0.85 -2.35
CA THR A 56 -3.21 -0.36 -1.41
C THR A 56 -3.62 -0.56 0.03
N LYS A 57 -4.90 -0.28 0.35
CA LYS A 57 -5.46 -0.46 1.69
C LYS A 57 -5.42 -1.92 2.14
N GLU A 58 -5.73 -2.85 1.24
CA GLU A 58 -5.67 -4.29 1.53
C GLU A 58 -4.25 -4.70 1.92
N VAL A 59 -3.25 -4.32 1.11
CA VAL A 59 -1.84 -4.60 1.43
C VAL A 59 -1.43 -3.94 2.75
N LEU A 60 -1.82 -2.69 3.00
CA LEU A 60 -1.51 -2.01 4.27
C LEU A 60 -2.10 -2.74 5.48
N ILE A 61 -3.37 -3.13 5.43
CA ILE A 61 -4.06 -3.83 6.52
C ILE A 61 -3.44 -5.21 6.75
N GLU A 62 -3.17 -5.97 5.69
CA GLU A 62 -2.53 -7.28 5.77
C GLU A 62 -1.22 -7.18 6.55
N GLN A 63 -0.35 -6.23 6.19
CA GLN A 63 0.97 -6.12 6.81
C GLN A 63 0.89 -5.54 8.23
N LEU A 64 0.05 -4.54 8.48
CA LEU A 64 -0.15 -3.98 9.81
C LEU A 64 -0.78 -4.97 10.80
N SER A 65 -1.60 -5.91 10.31
CA SER A 65 -2.19 -6.97 11.16
C SER A 65 -1.16 -7.90 11.78
N THR A 66 0.04 -7.97 11.21
CA THR A 66 1.16 -8.77 11.71
C THR A 66 2.06 -8.03 12.71
N ALA A 67 1.64 -6.86 13.19
CA ALA A 67 2.42 -5.97 14.07
C ALA A 67 3.78 -5.55 13.47
N THR A 68 3.85 -5.40 12.15
CA THR A 68 5.05 -4.96 11.42
C THR A 68 4.97 -3.47 11.11
N ASP A 69 6.05 -2.72 11.43
CA ASP A 69 6.19 -1.34 10.98
C ASP A 69 6.30 -1.28 9.45
N VAL A 70 5.60 -0.34 8.81
CA VAL A 70 5.57 -0.22 7.35
C VAL A 70 6.04 1.15 6.87
N ILE A 71 6.84 1.14 5.81
CA ILE A 71 7.22 2.33 5.03
C ILE A 71 6.44 2.26 3.71
N LEU A 72 5.51 3.19 3.52
CA LEU A 72 4.76 3.32 2.28
C LEU A 72 5.52 4.22 1.29
N CYS A 73 6.13 3.63 0.27
CA CYS A 73 6.90 4.34 -0.75
C CYS A 73 6.02 4.62 -1.97
N MET A 74 5.60 5.87 -2.13
CA MET A 74 4.64 6.29 -3.15
C MET A 74 5.33 7.00 -4.32
N HIS A 75 5.11 6.51 -5.55
CA HIS A 75 5.67 7.10 -6.77
C HIS A 75 4.60 7.79 -7.62
N SER A 76 4.79 9.08 -7.91
CA SER A 76 3.94 9.86 -8.83
C SER A 76 2.45 9.74 -8.49
N TYR A 77 1.59 9.28 -9.41
CA TYR A 77 0.17 8.97 -9.18
C TYR A 77 -0.08 8.07 -7.95
N GLY A 78 0.87 7.20 -7.60
CA GLY A 78 0.92 6.43 -6.35
C GLY A 78 0.74 7.25 -5.09
N GLY A 79 1.15 8.53 -5.13
CA GLY A 79 0.95 9.47 -4.04
C GLY A 79 -0.52 9.77 -3.77
N PHE A 80 -1.39 9.80 -4.78
CA PHE A 80 -2.81 10.11 -4.58
C PHE A 80 -3.53 8.96 -3.88
N TYR A 81 -3.57 7.79 -4.52
CA TYR A 81 -4.33 6.66 -3.98
C TYR A 81 -3.65 6.03 -2.76
N GLY A 82 -2.31 6.13 -2.65
CA GLY A 82 -1.58 5.72 -1.45
C GLY A 82 -1.86 6.60 -0.24
N THR A 83 -1.97 7.92 -0.42
CA THR A 83 -2.33 8.84 0.67
C THR A 83 -3.74 8.55 1.18
N GLU A 84 -4.71 8.40 0.28
CA GLU A 84 -6.08 8.09 0.67
C GLU A 84 -6.18 6.75 1.42
N ALA A 85 -5.54 5.69 0.90
CA ALA A 85 -5.50 4.39 1.55
C ALA A 85 -4.87 4.47 2.96
N SER A 86 -3.80 5.25 3.12
CA SER A 86 -3.14 5.44 4.41
C SER A 86 -4.05 6.14 5.43
N GLY A 87 -4.78 7.19 5.01
CA GLY A 87 -5.72 7.91 5.86
C GLY A 87 -6.89 7.03 6.33
N LEU A 88 -7.50 6.28 5.40
CA LEU A 88 -8.58 5.33 5.71
C LEU A 88 -8.13 4.23 6.70
N THR A 89 -6.88 3.80 6.59
CA THR A 89 -6.32 2.77 7.49
C THR A 89 -6.11 3.33 8.90
N GLN A 90 -5.62 4.57 9.02
CA GLN A 90 -5.48 5.24 10.32
C GLN A 90 -6.83 5.48 11.00
N GLU A 91 -7.83 5.92 10.24
CA GLU A 91 -9.18 6.13 10.76
C GLU A 91 -9.80 4.83 11.28
N LEU A 92 -9.67 3.73 10.53
CA LEU A 92 -10.13 2.42 10.96
C LEU A 92 -9.43 1.97 12.26
N ALA A 93 -8.12 2.15 12.35
CA ALA A 93 -7.37 1.82 13.56
C ALA A 93 -7.85 2.64 14.77
N ALA A 94 -8.10 3.94 14.60
CA ALA A 94 -8.61 4.81 15.66
C ALA A 94 -10.01 4.37 16.16
N ILE A 95 -10.89 3.96 15.24
CA ILE A 95 -12.23 3.43 15.58
C ILE A 95 -12.11 2.14 16.38
N LEU A 96 -11.26 1.20 15.94
CA LEU A 96 -11.07 -0.08 16.63
C LEU A 96 -10.49 0.10 18.04
N ILE A 97 -9.52 1.01 18.21
CA ILE A 97 -8.96 1.33 19.53
C ILE A 97 -10.04 1.90 20.45
N LYS A 98 -10.89 2.80 19.93
CA LYS A 98 -11.98 3.38 20.71
C LYS A 98 -12.98 2.31 21.16
N LEU A 99 -13.38 1.40 20.25
CA LEU A 99 -14.31 0.31 20.58
C LEU A 99 -13.72 -0.68 21.60
N ALA A 100 -12.40 -0.92 21.55
CA ALA A 100 -11.72 -1.80 22.50
C ALA A 100 -11.48 -1.18 23.89
N GLY A 101 -11.55 0.15 24.00
CA GLY A 101 -11.33 0.89 25.26
C GLY A 101 -12.61 1.32 25.98
N GLU A 102 -13.79 0.97 25.44
CA GLU A 102 -15.11 1.22 26.05
C GLU A 102 -15.63 0.02 26.89
N GLU A 103 -14.76 -0.95 27.23
CA GLU A 103 -14.99 -1.98 28.27
C GLU A 103 -14.52 -1.53 29.67
#